data_AF-A0A9P1E8X2-F1
#
_entry.id   AF-A0A9P1E8X2-F1
#
_cell.length_a   1.000
_cell.length_b   1.000
_cell.length_c   1.000
_cell.angle_alpha   90.00
_cell.angle_beta   90.00
_cell.angle_gamma   90.00
#
_symmetry.space_group_name_H-M   'P 1'
#
loop_
_entity.id
_entity.type
_entity.pdbx_description
1 polymer ?
#
loop_
_entity_poly.entity_id
_entity_poly.type
_entity_poly.pdbx_seq_one_letter_code
_entity_poly.pdbx_strand_id
1 'polypeptide(L)'
;MDTGFWGKLSPEKRKDLMDEITTNFKINFEDPDISEYINRLYNGRYREYKAELSKYYKTCKTHANALASPPEEMADRDVNEWEWLCNHFNSDKFKNSSSANTSNRSNKKDNHRTGSRPLSYIVEDMLADGSQFPEVAAFELTYAGKDKRWTNDATKEQHEQMVAKANEYLVEKAKEYNLPEDTPLNEIPVDDPDIVLEIMTSVLGSTPGRLRETKPTSKKVKHLEKELEVERAARKAADAARREAEEKMQNTLRNVGHKFNSTLQSWHQSLMQVGVDIPPFTPFSLEDGGEHEDATIMDD
;
A
#
# COMPACT_ATOMS: atom_id res chain seq x y z
N MET A 1 15.83 -9.93 -16.52
CA MET A 1 14.57 -10.68 -16.49
C MET A 1 14.65 -11.73 -17.57
N ASP A 2 14.35 -13.00 -17.26
CA ASP A 2 14.29 -14.06 -18.26
C ASP A 2 13.21 -13.67 -19.28
N THR A 3 13.64 -13.14 -20.42
CA THR A 3 12.75 -12.77 -21.51
C THR A 3 12.19 -14.10 -22.00
N GLY A 4 11.01 -14.46 -21.49
CA GLY A 4 10.28 -15.64 -21.93
C GLY A 4 10.18 -15.67 -23.45
N PHE A 5 9.70 -16.78 -24.00
CA PHE A 5 9.58 -17.02 -25.45
C PHE A 5 9.17 -15.81 -26.33
N TRP A 6 8.41 -14.83 -25.80
CA TRP A 6 8.26 -13.50 -26.41
C TRP A 6 9.58 -12.88 -26.91
N GLY A 7 10.62 -12.84 -26.09
CA GLY A 7 11.96 -12.39 -26.47
C GLY A 7 12.67 -13.26 -27.50
N LYS A 8 12.14 -14.46 -27.78
CA LYS A 8 12.66 -15.42 -28.78
C LYS A 8 11.83 -15.47 -30.07
N LEU A 9 10.62 -14.91 -30.08
CA LEU A 9 9.82 -14.74 -31.30
C LEU A 9 10.55 -13.81 -32.27
N SER A 10 10.46 -14.08 -33.57
CA SER A 10 11.07 -13.20 -34.58
C SER A 10 10.44 -11.81 -34.51
N PRO A 11 11.19 -10.74 -34.84
CA PRO A 11 10.65 -9.38 -34.89
C PRO A 11 9.42 -9.28 -35.80
N GLU A 12 9.40 -10.04 -36.90
CA GLU A 12 8.28 -10.11 -37.85
C GLU A 12 7.00 -10.65 -37.18
N LYS A 13 7.05 -11.81 -36.53
CA LYS A 13 5.88 -12.37 -35.83
C LYS A 13 5.39 -11.48 -34.70
N ARG A 14 6.29 -10.77 -34.02
CA ARG A 14 5.88 -9.78 -33.00
C ARG A 14 5.18 -8.60 -33.65
N LYS A 15 5.69 -8.12 -34.78
CA LYS A 15 5.06 -7.03 -35.53
C LYS A 15 3.66 -7.42 -36.01
N ASP A 16 3.49 -8.61 -36.59
CA ASP A 16 2.18 -9.09 -37.06
C ASP A 16 1.14 -9.11 -35.92
N LEU A 17 1.54 -9.60 -34.74
CA LEU A 17 0.69 -9.61 -33.55
C LEU A 17 0.34 -8.20 -33.08
N MET A 18 1.30 -7.28 -33.11
CA MET A 18 1.08 -5.88 -32.75
C MET A 18 0.13 -5.20 -33.75
N ASP A 19 0.29 -5.47 -35.04
CA ASP A 19 -0.55 -4.95 -36.12
C ASP A 19 -2.00 -5.47 -35.96
N GLU A 20 -2.19 -6.74 -35.58
CA GLU A 20 -3.52 -7.29 -35.27
C GLU A 20 -4.19 -6.57 -34.09
N ILE A 21 -3.45 -6.25 -33.03
CA ILE A 21 -4.00 -5.45 -31.92
C ILE A 21 -4.35 -4.04 -32.39
N THR A 22 -3.52 -3.40 -33.22
CA THR A 22 -3.84 -2.05 -33.75
C THR A 22 -5.10 -2.01 -34.62
N THR A 23 -5.50 -3.15 -35.18
CA THR A 23 -6.70 -3.25 -36.01
C THR A 23 -7.97 -2.97 -35.19
N ASN A 24 -8.01 -3.45 -33.95
CA ASN A 24 -9.17 -3.29 -33.06
C ASN A 24 -9.00 -2.17 -32.03
N PHE A 25 -7.75 -1.79 -31.71
CA PHE A 25 -7.44 -0.83 -30.66
C PHE A 25 -6.50 0.25 -31.16
N LYS A 26 -6.82 1.52 -30.87
CA LYS A 26 -5.94 2.66 -31.17
C LYS A 26 -4.82 2.73 -30.13
N ILE A 27 -3.75 1.96 -30.35
CA ILE A 27 -2.61 1.87 -29.42
C ILE A 27 -1.40 2.57 -30.01
N ASN A 28 -0.77 3.46 -29.24
CA ASN A 28 0.51 4.04 -29.61
C ASN A 28 1.65 3.17 -29.07
N PHE A 29 2.26 2.36 -29.94
CA PHE A 29 3.39 1.51 -29.59
C PHE A 29 4.74 2.27 -29.47
N GLU A 30 4.78 3.55 -29.85
CA GLU A 30 5.96 4.40 -29.64
C GLU A 30 6.13 4.78 -28.17
N ASP A 31 5.06 4.74 -27.38
CA ASP A 31 5.11 4.94 -25.94
C ASP A 31 5.76 3.71 -25.27
N PRO A 32 6.92 3.88 -24.60
CA PRO A 32 7.63 2.78 -23.96
C PRO A 32 6.81 2.07 -22.88
N ASP A 33 6.00 2.80 -22.11
CA ASP A 33 5.22 2.24 -20.99
C ASP A 33 4.07 1.38 -21.54
N ILE A 34 3.42 1.83 -22.62
CA ILE A 34 2.37 1.07 -23.31
C ILE A 34 2.97 -0.19 -23.95
N SER A 35 4.09 -0.06 -24.66
CA SER A 35 4.77 -1.19 -25.28
C SER A 35 5.19 -2.23 -24.25
N GLU A 36 5.79 -1.82 -23.12
CA GLU A 36 6.15 -2.72 -22.03
C GLU A 36 4.93 -3.44 -21.45
N TYR A 37 3.84 -2.71 -21.22
CA TYR A 37 2.60 -3.29 -20.70
C TYR A 37 2.01 -4.35 -21.65
N ILE A 38 1.94 -4.07 -22.94
CA ILE A 38 1.43 -5.02 -23.94
C ILE A 38 2.35 -6.24 -24.06
N ASN A 39 3.67 -6.04 -24.08
CA ASN A 39 4.64 -7.13 -24.04
C ASN A 39 4.44 -8.03 -22.81
N ARG A 40 4.13 -7.44 -21.64
CA ARG A 40 3.82 -8.20 -20.42
C ARG A 40 2.54 -9.03 -20.58
N LEU A 41 1.50 -8.48 -21.22
CA LEU A 41 0.26 -9.21 -21.49
C LEU A 41 0.49 -10.41 -22.42
N TYR A 42 1.19 -10.22 -23.54
CA TYR A 42 1.55 -11.32 -24.44
C TYR A 42 2.36 -12.41 -23.74
N ASN A 43 3.34 -12.03 -22.92
CA ASN A 43 4.09 -12.97 -22.11
C ASN A 43 3.18 -13.76 -21.15
N GLY A 44 2.21 -13.10 -20.53
CA GLY A 44 1.21 -13.73 -19.67
C GLY A 44 0.37 -14.75 -20.43
N ARG A 45 -0.24 -14.34 -21.54
CA ARG A 45 -1.08 -15.21 -22.37
C ARG A 45 -0.31 -16.39 -22.92
N TYR A 46 0.94 -16.19 -23.34
CA TYR A 46 1.79 -17.28 -23.81
C TYR A 46 2.14 -18.28 -22.69
N ARG A 47 2.35 -17.83 -21.45
CA ARG A 47 2.57 -18.71 -20.30
C ARG A 47 1.33 -19.55 -19.99
N GLU A 48 0.15 -18.95 -20.04
CA GLU A 48 -1.13 -19.64 -19.86
C GLU A 48 -1.34 -20.71 -20.93
N TYR A 49 -1.14 -20.34 -22.20
CA TYR A 49 -1.22 -21.25 -23.33
C TYR A 49 -0.27 -22.45 -23.16
N LYS A 50 1.00 -22.20 -22.80
CA LYS A 50 1.95 -23.28 -22.47
C LYS A 50 1.49 -24.16 -21.31
N ALA A 51 0.82 -23.59 -20.32
CA ALA A 51 0.28 -24.36 -19.20
C ALA A 51 -0.88 -25.27 -19.64
N GLU A 52 -1.75 -24.79 -20.53
CA GLU A 52 -2.83 -25.60 -21.14
C GLU A 52 -2.27 -26.76 -21.96
N LEU A 53 -1.28 -26.49 -22.81
CA LEU A 53 -0.57 -27.53 -23.56
C LEU A 53 0.15 -28.54 -22.66
N SER A 54 0.74 -28.08 -21.55
CA SER A 54 1.34 -28.98 -20.56
C SER A 54 0.29 -29.86 -19.85
N LYS A 55 -0.92 -29.34 -19.61
CA LYS A 55 -2.03 -30.16 -19.09
C LYS A 55 -2.42 -31.23 -20.10
N TYR A 56 -2.60 -30.86 -21.37
CA TYR A 56 -2.89 -31.82 -22.44
C TYR A 56 -1.82 -32.89 -22.55
N TYR A 57 -0.53 -32.50 -22.59
CA TYR A 57 0.61 -33.43 -22.60
C TYR A 57 0.54 -34.47 -21.48
N LYS A 58 0.15 -34.07 -20.26
CA LYS A 58 -0.02 -34.98 -19.13
C LYS A 58 -1.16 -35.98 -19.33
N THR A 59 -2.21 -35.63 -20.07
CA THR A 59 -3.32 -36.56 -20.39
C THR A 59 -2.90 -37.68 -21.34
N CYS A 60 -1.89 -37.46 -22.19
CA CYS A 60 -1.37 -38.46 -23.12
C CYS A 60 -0.60 -39.61 -22.42
N LYS A 61 -0.29 -39.47 -21.12
CA LYS A 61 0.40 -40.41 -20.21
C LYS A 61 1.87 -40.72 -20.57
N THR A 62 2.18 -40.92 -21.85
CA THR A 62 3.53 -41.20 -22.33
C THR A 62 3.98 -40.17 -23.35
N HIS A 63 5.29 -39.94 -23.41
CA HIS A 63 5.89 -39.00 -24.36
C HIS A 63 5.62 -39.40 -25.82
N ALA A 64 5.73 -40.68 -26.14
CA ALA A 64 5.45 -41.20 -27.49
C ALA A 64 4.00 -40.96 -27.92
N ASN A 65 3.03 -41.16 -27.02
CA ASN A 65 1.63 -40.88 -27.30
C ASN A 65 1.38 -39.38 -27.51
N ALA A 66 2.06 -38.51 -26.75
CA ALA A 66 1.94 -37.08 -26.92
C ALA A 66 2.46 -36.61 -28.29
N LEU A 67 3.58 -37.18 -28.77
CA LEU A 67 4.10 -36.87 -30.11
C LEU A 67 3.17 -37.35 -31.23
N ALA A 68 2.52 -38.50 -31.05
CA ALA A 68 1.59 -39.07 -32.04
C ALA A 68 0.21 -38.39 -32.06
N SER A 69 -0.14 -37.63 -31.02
CA SER A 69 -1.46 -37.01 -30.85
C SER A 69 -1.29 -35.52 -30.52
N PRO A 70 -0.92 -34.67 -31.50
CA PRO A 70 -0.94 -33.22 -31.30
C PRO A 70 -2.37 -32.71 -31.04
N PRO A 71 -2.54 -31.68 -30.18
CA PRO A 71 -3.80 -30.96 -30.06
C PRO A 71 -4.23 -30.33 -31.39
N GLU A 72 -5.54 -30.21 -31.62
CA GLU A 72 -6.10 -29.58 -32.83
C GLU A 72 -5.59 -28.14 -33.03
N GLU A 73 -5.42 -27.37 -31.96
CA GLU A 73 -4.86 -26.01 -31.98
C GLU A 73 -3.42 -25.92 -32.52
N MET A 74 -2.73 -27.06 -32.60
CA MET A 74 -1.37 -27.17 -33.18
C MET A 74 -1.40 -27.60 -34.65
N ALA A 75 -2.54 -28.02 -35.20
CA ALA A 75 -2.65 -28.52 -36.58
C ALA A 75 -2.35 -27.44 -37.62
N ASP A 76 -2.74 -26.19 -37.35
CA ASP A 76 -2.52 -25.03 -38.22
C ASP A 76 -1.18 -24.32 -37.96
N ARG A 77 -0.35 -24.85 -37.04
CA ARG A 77 0.93 -24.25 -36.63
C ARG A 77 2.10 -25.01 -37.24
N ASP A 78 3.31 -24.45 -37.07
CA ASP A 78 4.54 -25.10 -37.51
C ASP A 78 4.62 -26.51 -36.93
N VAL A 79 4.79 -27.50 -37.81
CA VAL A 79 4.82 -28.94 -37.50
C VAL A 79 5.82 -29.26 -36.37
N ASN A 80 6.88 -28.45 -36.25
CA ASN A 80 7.93 -28.65 -35.26
C ASN A 80 7.62 -28.04 -33.88
N GLU A 81 6.60 -27.18 -33.74
CA GLU A 81 6.33 -26.46 -32.49
C GLU A 81 5.83 -27.41 -31.40
N TRP A 82 4.94 -28.36 -31.75
CA TRP A 82 4.43 -29.34 -30.80
C TRP A 82 5.49 -30.33 -30.33
N GLU A 83 6.31 -30.84 -31.26
CA GLU A 83 7.43 -31.73 -30.94
C GLU A 83 8.41 -31.05 -29.98
N TRP A 84 8.78 -29.80 -30.27
CA TRP A 84 9.64 -29.02 -29.38
C TRP A 84 9.06 -28.85 -27.97
N LEU A 85 7.75 -28.59 -27.87
CA LEU A 85 7.05 -28.48 -26.58
C LEU A 85 7.00 -29.82 -25.83
N CYS A 86 6.72 -30.92 -26.53
CA CYS A 86 6.77 -32.26 -25.95
C CYS A 86 8.16 -32.57 -25.38
N ASN A 87 9.23 -32.25 -26.11
CA ASN A 87 10.61 -32.39 -25.65
C ASN A 87 10.89 -31.51 -24.42
N HIS A 88 10.39 -30.27 -24.44
CA HIS A 88 10.49 -29.37 -23.29
C HIS A 88 9.80 -29.94 -22.04
N PHE A 89 8.57 -30.43 -22.16
CA PHE A 89 7.82 -31.02 -21.05
C PHE A 89 8.42 -32.34 -20.56
N ASN A 90 9.05 -33.11 -21.46
CA ASN A 90 9.72 -34.35 -21.11
C ASN A 90 11.12 -34.13 -20.50
N SER A 91 11.69 -32.92 -20.59
CA SER A 91 13.00 -32.62 -20.02
C SER A 91 13.02 -32.74 -18.49
N ASP A 92 14.12 -33.25 -17.95
CA ASP A 92 14.29 -33.40 -16.50
C ASP A 92 14.22 -32.06 -15.77
N LYS A 93 14.77 -31.00 -16.38
CA LYS A 93 14.68 -29.63 -15.84
C LYS A 93 13.22 -29.21 -15.61
N PHE A 94 12.35 -29.46 -16.59
CA PHE A 94 10.94 -29.11 -16.48
C PHE A 94 10.22 -30.00 -15.47
N LYS A 95 10.44 -31.32 -15.51
CA LYS A 95 9.84 -32.28 -14.56
C LYS A 95 10.19 -31.94 -13.12
N ASN A 96 11.47 -31.70 -12.83
CA ASN A 96 11.96 -31.35 -11.49
C ASN A 96 11.36 -30.02 -11.00
N SER A 97 11.30 -29.01 -11.87
CA SER A 97 10.68 -27.73 -11.52
C SER A 97 9.17 -27.87 -11.29
N SER A 98 8.48 -28.65 -12.13
CA SER A 98 7.05 -28.88 -12.00
C SER A 98 6.70 -29.69 -10.76
N SER A 99 7.49 -30.71 -10.41
CA SER A 99 7.26 -31.52 -9.21
C SER A 99 7.53 -30.72 -7.93
N ALA A 100 8.64 -29.97 -7.89
CA ALA A 100 8.95 -29.06 -6.79
C ALA A 100 7.86 -28.00 -6.61
N ASN A 101 7.40 -27.36 -7.69
CA ASN A 101 6.32 -26.36 -7.61
C ASN A 101 5.00 -26.96 -7.13
N THR A 102 4.67 -28.18 -7.55
CA THR A 102 3.48 -28.90 -7.07
C THR A 102 3.59 -29.20 -5.58
N SER A 103 4.74 -29.72 -5.14
CA SER A 103 4.99 -30.01 -3.73
C SER A 103 4.99 -28.74 -2.86
N ASN A 104 5.61 -27.67 -3.33
CA ASN A 104 5.58 -26.37 -2.64
C ASN A 104 4.15 -25.83 -2.54
N ARG A 105 3.34 -26.00 -3.60
CA ARG A 105 1.95 -25.59 -3.58
C ARG A 105 1.11 -26.42 -2.61
N SER A 106 1.34 -27.73 -2.51
CA SER A 106 0.65 -28.58 -1.53
C SER A 106 1.11 -28.31 -0.09
N ASN A 107 2.37 -27.90 0.11
CA ASN A 107 2.92 -27.53 1.41
C ASN A 107 2.51 -26.13 1.87
N LYS A 108 1.85 -25.33 1.01
CA LYS A 108 1.35 -24.01 1.37
C LYS A 108 0.16 -24.17 2.32
N LYS A 109 0.43 -24.07 3.62
CA LYS A 109 -0.58 -24.21 4.69
C LYS A 109 -1.59 -23.07 4.67
N ASP A 110 -1.09 -21.84 4.50
CA ASP A 110 -1.89 -20.64 4.73
C ASP A 110 -1.98 -19.75 3.50
N ASN A 111 -3.19 -19.27 3.25
CA ASN A 111 -3.46 -18.30 2.21
C ASN A 111 -3.57 -16.91 2.81
N HIS A 112 -2.72 -16.02 2.32
CA HIS A 112 -2.83 -14.59 2.52
C HIS A 112 -4.17 -14.07 1.97
N ARG A 113 -4.88 -13.25 2.76
CA ARG A 113 -6.25 -12.80 2.49
C ARG A 113 -6.39 -11.33 2.10
N THR A 114 -5.32 -10.56 2.17
CA THR A 114 -5.31 -9.13 1.78
C THR A 114 -4.96 -8.90 0.32
N GLY A 115 -5.16 -9.93 -0.53
CA GLY A 115 -4.98 -9.82 -1.98
C GLY A 115 -3.51 -9.66 -2.39
N SER A 116 -3.25 -8.71 -3.29
CA SER A 116 -1.90 -8.39 -3.78
C SER A 116 -1.12 -7.43 -2.87
N ARG A 117 -1.71 -7.00 -1.76
CA ARG A 117 -1.08 -6.05 -0.85
C ARG A 117 0.06 -6.74 -0.07
N PRO A 118 1.31 -6.26 -0.15
CA PRO A 118 2.42 -6.89 0.57
C PRO A 118 2.30 -6.70 2.08
N LEU A 119 2.77 -7.68 2.85
CA LEU A 119 2.74 -7.64 4.32
C LEU A 119 3.47 -6.40 4.87
N SER A 120 4.57 -5.96 4.26
CA SER A 120 5.32 -4.77 4.70
C SER A 120 4.47 -3.50 4.73
N TYR A 121 3.68 -3.24 3.69
CA TYR A 121 2.78 -2.08 3.66
C TYR A 121 1.63 -2.20 4.65
N ILE A 122 1.29 -3.41 5.08
CA ILE A 122 0.29 -3.59 6.14
C ILE A 122 0.92 -3.30 7.50
N VAL A 123 2.16 -3.74 7.72
CA VAL A 123 2.93 -3.40 8.93
C VAL A 123 3.11 -1.89 9.07
N GLU A 124 3.44 -1.19 7.98
CA GLU A 124 3.56 0.28 7.97
C GLU A 124 2.24 0.99 8.34
N ASP A 125 1.10 0.53 7.82
CA ASP A 125 -0.22 1.04 8.23
C ASP A 125 -0.47 0.79 9.72
N MET A 126 -0.21 -0.43 10.21
CA MET A 126 -0.43 -0.77 11.62
C MET A 126 0.44 0.09 12.54
N LEU A 127 1.66 0.41 12.12
CA LEU A 127 2.53 1.32 12.84
C LEU A 127 1.99 2.76 12.83
N ALA A 128 1.47 3.23 11.69
CA ALA A 128 0.86 4.56 11.57
C ALA A 128 -0.43 4.68 12.40
N ASP A 129 -1.19 3.58 12.54
CA ASP A 129 -2.39 3.48 13.38
C ASP A 129 -2.06 3.38 14.89
N GLY A 130 -0.76 3.35 15.25
CA GLY A 130 -0.30 3.31 16.65
C GLY A 130 -0.28 1.92 17.26
N SER A 131 -0.23 0.85 16.45
CA SER A 131 -0.07 -0.51 16.97
C SER A 131 1.28 -0.67 17.65
N GLN A 132 1.25 -1.15 18.89
CA GLN A 132 2.43 -1.45 19.70
C GLN A 132 3.24 -2.64 19.13
N PHE A 133 2.57 -3.59 18.46
CA PHE A 133 3.15 -4.76 17.79
C PHE A 133 2.62 -4.86 16.35
N PRO A 134 3.10 -4.02 15.43
CA PRO A 134 2.50 -3.88 14.12
C PRO A 134 2.62 -5.14 13.25
N GLU A 135 3.67 -5.95 13.39
CA GLU A 135 3.80 -7.23 12.69
C GLU A 135 2.81 -8.29 13.18
N VAL A 136 2.50 -8.32 14.48
CA VAL A 136 1.51 -9.24 15.06
C VAL A 136 0.11 -8.84 14.58
N ALA A 137 -0.20 -7.53 14.62
CA ALA A 137 -1.46 -7.00 14.10
C ALA A 137 -1.60 -7.23 12.58
N ALA A 138 -0.53 -7.03 11.81
CA ALA A 138 -0.49 -7.32 10.38
C ALA A 138 -0.70 -8.82 10.10
N PHE A 139 -0.16 -9.71 10.94
CA PHE A 139 -0.39 -11.15 10.83
C PHE A 139 -1.89 -11.49 11.00
N GLU A 140 -2.55 -10.93 12.02
CA GLU A 140 -4.00 -11.10 12.22
C GLU A 140 -4.78 -10.66 10.96
N LEU A 141 -4.53 -9.44 10.49
CA LEU A 141 -5.24 -8.90 9.34
C LEU A 141 -5.00 -9.73 8.06
N THR A 142 -3.78 -10.21 7.86
CA THR A 142 -3.41 -10.92 6.63
C THR A 142 -3.95 -12.34 6.56
N TYR A 143 -4.12 -13.04 7.68
CA TYR A 143 -4.55 -14.44 7.71
C TYR A 143 -5.97 -14.64 8.23
N ALA A 144 -6.43 -13.83 9.18
CA ALA A 144 -7.83 -13.84 9.65
C ALA A 144 -8.74 -12.96 8.78
N GLY A 145 -8.18 -11.96 8.10
CA GLY A 145 -8.95 -10.97 7.35
C GLY A 145 -9.63 -9.94 8.26
N LYS A 146 -10.35 -8.98 7.67
CA LYS A 146 -11.03 -7.91 8.42
C LYS A 146 -12.09 -8.43 9.41
N ASP A 147 -12.76 -9.53 9.06
CA ASP A 147 -13.80 -10.15 9.88
C ASP A 147 -13.24 -11.04 11.01
N LYS A 148 -11.91 -11.07 11.18
CA LYS A 148 -11.19 -11.91 12.17
C LYS A 148 -11.56 -13.40 12.12
N ARG A 149 -11.93 -13.89 10.92
CA ARG A 149 -12.34 -15.28 10.72
C ARG A 149 -11.16 -16.13 10.26
N TRP A 150 -10.58 -16.90 11.15
CA TRP A 150 -9.51 -17.84 10.83
C TRP A 150 -9.99 -18.98 9.94
N THR A 151 -9.15 -19.38 8.98
CA THR A 151 -9.43 -20.53 8.08
C THR A 151 -8.59 -21.76 8.42
N ASN A 152 -7.44 -21.55 9.08
CA ASN A 152 -6.57 -22.61 9.56
C ASN A 152 -6.33 -22.41 11.06
N ASP A 153 -6.61 -23.44 11.84
CA ASP A 153 -6.45 -23.44 13.30
C ASP A 153 -4.97 -23.34 13.70
N ALA A 154 -4.05 -23.91 12.92
CA ALA A 154 -2.62 -23.81 13.19
C ALA A 154 -2.12 -22.36 13.11
N THR A 155 -2.61 -21.58 12.15
CA THR A 155 -2.27 -20.15 12.01
C THR A 155 -2.88 -19.31 13.12
N LYS A 156 -4.08 -19.69 13.58
CA LYS A 156 -4.73 -19.06 14.73
C LYS A 156 -3.91 -19.30 16.00
N GLU A 157 -3.47 -20.54 16.23
CA GLU A 157 -2.62 -20.90 17.37
C GLU A 157 -1.28 -20.16 17.31
N GLN A 158 -0.66 -20.04 16.14
CA GLN A 158 0.54 -19.23 15.95
C GLN A 158 0.30 -17.76 16.35
N HIS A 159 -0.80 -17.16 15.91
CA HIS A 159 -1.13 -15.79 16.29
C HIS A 159 -1.36 -15.66 17.80
N GLU A 160 -2.06 -16.61 18.43
CA GLU A 160 -2.28 -16.64 19.88
C GLU A 160 -0.94 -16.74 20.64
N GLN A 161 0.00 -17.56 20.17
CA GLN A 161 1.35 -17.65 20.72
C GLN A 161 2.15 -16.35 20.56
N MET A 162 2.00 -15.63 19.43
CA MET A 162 2.63 -14.32 19.23
C MET A 162 2.09 -13.29 20.22
N VAL A 163 0.76 -13.25 20.40
CA VAL A 163 0.10 -12.35 21.36
C VAL A 163 0.52 -12.69 22.79
N ALA A 164 0.60 -13.98 23.16
CA ALA A 164 1.07 -14.40 24.47
C ALA A 164 2.50 -13.91 24.74
N LYS A 165 3.43 -14.12 23.81
CA LYS A 165 4.82 -13.66 23.94
C LYS A 165 4.96 -12.13 23.96
N ALA A 166 4.15 -11.42 23.17
CA ALA A 166 4.09 -9.96 23.23
C ALA A 166 3.65 -9.49 24.62
N ASN A 167 2.60 -10.10 25.18
CA ASN A 167 2.13 -9.77 26.53
C ASN A 167 3.14 -10.13 27.61
N GLU A 168 3.84 -11.27 27.49
CA GLU A 168 4.92 -11.67 28.41
C GLU A 168 6.03 -10.61 28.45
N TYR A 169 6.50 -10.15 27.28
CA TYR A 169 7.48 -9.07 27.18
C TYR A 169 7.00 -7.78 27.85
N LEU A 170 5.73 -7.39 27.64
CA LEU A 170 5.17 -6.19 28.29
C LEU A 170 5.10 -6.34 29.81
N VAL A 171 4.77 -7.52 30.33
CA VAL A 171 4.75 -7.81 31.76
C VAL A 171 6.15 -7.74 32.37
N GLU A 172 7.17 -8.23 31.65
CA GLU A 172 8.57 -8.10 32.08
C GLU A 172 9.02 -6.64 32.11
N LYS A 173 8.67 -5.86 31.07
CA LYS A 173 8.94 -4.42 31.03
C LYS A 173 8.23 -3.64 32.12
N ALA A 174 6.98 -3.99 32.44
CA ALA A 174 6.24 -3.38 33.55
C ALA A 174 6.99 -3.54 34.88
N LYS A 175 7.53 -4.74 35.13
CA LYS A 175 8.33 -5.04 36.33
C LYS A 175 9.66 -4.29 36.33
N GLU A 176 10.34 -4.22 35.19
CA GLU A 176 11.59 -3.46 35.03
C GLU A 176 11.41 -1.98 35.38
N TYR A 177 10.31 -1.39 34.94
CA TYR A 177 9.96 0.00 35.21
C TYR A 177 9.31 0.25 36.58
N ASN A 178 9.10 -0.80 37.40
CA ASN A 178 8.33 -0.74 38.66
C ASN A 178 6.96 -0.03 38.50
N LEU A 179 6.27 -0.28 37.39
CA LEU A 179 4.95 0.30 37.12
C LEU A 179 3.88 -0.34 38.01
N PRO A 180 2.81 0.39 38.38
CA PRO A 180 1.67 -0.18 39.10
C PRO A 180 1.09 -1.40 38.39
N GLU A 181 0.66 -2.41 39.15
CA GLU A 181 0.14 -3.69 38.62
C GLU A 181 -1.13 -3.51 37.77
N ASP A 182 -1.88 -2.42 38.00
CA ASP A 182 -3.08 -2.03 37.24
C ASP A 182 -2.77 -1.21 35.96
N THR A 183 -1.49 -1.01 35.61
CA THR A 183 -1.12 -0.27 34.39
C THR A 183 -1.54 -1.07 33.16
N PRO A 184 -2.32 -0.49 32.23
CA PRO A 184 -2.78 -1.22 31.05
C PRO A 184 -1.60 -1.49 30.10
N LEU A 185 -1.46 -2.74 29.66
CA LEU A 185 -0.29 -3.23 28.90
C LEU A 185 -0.01 -2.44 27.61
N ASN A 186 -1.07 -1.91 26.98
CA ASN A 186 -1.00 -1.12 25.75
C ASN A 186 -0.34 0.26 25.92
N GLU A 187 -0.15 0.74 27.16
CA GLU A 187 0.50 2.02 27.46
C GLU A 187 2.00 1.87 27.75
N ILE A 188 2.50 0.64 27.86
CA ILE A 188 3.91 0.37 28.16
C ILE A 188 4.74 0.63 26.88
N PRO A 189 5.75 1.50 26.92
CA PRO A 189 6.59 1.74 25.74
C PRO A 189 7.36 0.49 25.34
N VAL A 190 7.38 0.18 24.04
CA VAL A 190 8.23 -0.85 23.47
C VAL A 190 9.48 -0.18 22.93
N ASP A 191 10.55 -0.24 23.71
CA ASP A 191 11.83 0.44 23.38
C ASP A 191 12.74 -0.38 22.45
N ASP A 192 12.51 -1.70 22.36
CA ASP A 192 13.29 -2.61 21.53
C ASP A 192 12.64 -2.74 20.13
N PRO A 193 13.30 -2.26 19.05
CA PRO A 193 12.76 -2.34 17.70
C PRO A 193 12.81 -3.75 17.09
N ASP A 194 13.56 -4.69 17.67
CA ASP A 194 13.74 -6.05 17.15
C ASP A 194 12.95 -7.11 17.92
N ILE A 195 12.34 -6.77 19.07
CA ILE A 195 11.54 -7.72 19.89
C ILE A 195 10.41 -8.37 19.10
N VAL A 196 9.73 -7.60 18.24
CA VAL A 196 8.63 -8.15 17.44
C VAL A 196 9.16 -9.18 16.44
N LEU A 197 10.37 -8.96 15.91
CA LEU A 197 11.02 -9.91 15.02
C LEU A 197 11.42 -11.19 15.77
N GLU A 198 11.90 -11.07 17.00
CA GLU A 198 12.21 -12.19 17.88
C GLU A 198 10.95 -13.01 18.18
N ILE A 199 9.84 -12.36 18.55
CA ILE A 199 8.54 -13.01 18.78
C ILE A 199 8.10 -13.77 17.51
N MET A 200 8.10 -13.10 16.36
CA MET A 200 7.67 -13.69 15.09
C MET A 200 8.56 -14.88 14.68
N THR A 201 9.88 -14.76 14.80
CA THR A 201 10.83 -15.85 14.48
C THR A 201 10.72 -17.02 15.44
N SER A 202 10.50 -16.74 16.72
CA SER A 202 10.31 -17.74 17.76
C SER A 202 9.05 -18.58 17.55
N VAL A 203 7.98 -18.00 17.00
CA VAL A 203 6.71 -18.71 16.72
C VAL A 203 6.70 -19.36 15.34
N LEU A 204 7.17 -18.66 14.31
CA LEU A 204 7.06 -19.14 12.92
C LEU A 204 8.27 -19.97 12.46
N GLY A 205 9.36 -19.99 13.24
CA GLY A 205 10.63 -20.64 12.89
C GLY A 205 11.35 -19.99 11.70
N SER A 206 10.80 -18.92 11.15
CA SER A 206 11.35 -18.15 10.02
C SER A 206 10.86 -16.72 10.10
N THR A 207 11.71 -15.78 9.69
CA THR A 207 11.36 -14.37 9.68
C THR A 207 10.32 -14.13 8.58
N PRO A 208 9.13 -13.59 8.90
CA PRO A 208 8.24 -13.04 7.87
C PRO A 208 9.05 -12.04 7.07
N GLY A 209 8.86 -12.00 5.74
CA GLY A 209 9.66 -11.17 4.85
C GLY A 209 9.59 -9.69 5.21
N ARG A 210 10.45 -9.26 6.15
CA ARG A 210 10.70 -7.87 6.45
C ARG A 210 11.47 -7.36 5.25
N LEU A 211 10.87 -6.43 4.53
CA LEU A 211 11.64 -5.56 3.66
C LEU A 211 12.51 -4.73 4.61
N ARG A 212 13.69 -5.24 5.03
CA ARG A 212 14.78 -4.33 5.43
C ARG A 212 14.83 -3.31 4.32
N GLU A 213 14.71 -2.02 4.64
CA GLU A 213 14.78 -0.92 3.67
C GLU A 213 15.76 -1.28 2.56
N THR A 214 15.24 -1.86 1.47
CA THR A 214 16.09 -2.19 0.35
C THR A 214 16.19 -0.84 -0.32
N LYS A 215 17.30 -0.13 -0.05
CA LYS A 215 17.64 1.10 -0.75
C LYS A 215 17.21 0.91 -2.20
N PRO A 216 16.31 1.75 -2.75
CA PRO A 216 15.58 1.40 -3.96
C PRO A 216 16.56 0.91 -5.02
N THR A 217 16.42 -0.32 -5.48
CA THR A 217 17.44 -0.92 -6.36
C THR A 217 17.46 -0.25 -7.74
N SER A 218 16.37 0.45 -8.10
CA SER A 218 16.24 1.23 -9.32
C SER A 218 16.59 2.71 -9.10
N LYS A 219 17.50 3.23 -9.94
CA LYS A 219 17.84 4.66 -9.99
C LYS A 219 16.61 5.56 -10.24
N LYS A 220 15.63 5.07 -11.00
CA LYS A 220 14.39 5.80 -11.33
C LYS A 220 13.52 6.01 -10.09
N VAL A 221 13.39 4.99 -9.23
CA VAL A 221 12.62 5.06 -7.98
C VAL A 221 13.27 6.05 -7.01
N LYS A 222 14.60 5.99 -6.83
CA LYS A 222 15.32 6.98 -5.98
C LYS A 222 15.14 8.42 -6.44
N HIS A 223 15.04 8.64 -7.75
CA HIS A 223 14.86 9.98 -8.30
C HIS A 223 13.46 10.51 -8.01
N LEU A 224 12.43 9.70 -8.25
CA LEU A 224 11.03 10.05 -7.99
C LEU A 224 10.75 10.27 -6.49
N GLU A 225 11.35 9.47 -5.61
CA GLU A 225 11.22 9.67 -4.16
C GLU A 225 11.82 11.01 -3.71
N LYS A 226 13.00 11.37 -4.23
CA LYS A 226 13.61 12.67 -3.96
C LYS A 226 12.77 13.83 -4.49
N GLU A 227 12.18 13.69 -5.67
CA GLU A 227 11.27 14.71 -6.21
C GLU A 227 10.02 14.86 -5.34
N LEU A 228 9.41 13.75 -4.92
CA LEU A 228 8.24 13.76 -4.04
C LEU A 228 8.55 14.38 -2.67
N GLU A 229 9.73 14.13 -2.12
CA GLU A 229 10.16 14.70 -0.84
C GLU A 229 10.41 16.21 -0.94
N VAL A 230 11.02 16.67 -2.03
CA VAL A 230 11.15 18.11 -2.34
C VAL A 230 9.77 18.75 -2.52
N GLU A 231 8.84 18.09 -3.21
CA GLU A 231 7.47 18.59 -3.40
C GLU A 231 6.71 18.69 -2.06
N ARG A 232 6.78 17.66 -1.23
CA ARG A 232 6.16 17.65 0.11
C ARG A 232 6.75 18.74 1.02
N ALA A 233 8.08 18.93 0.98
CA ALA A 233 8.74 20.01 1.71
C ALA A 233 8.29 21.39 1.21
N ALA A 234 8.16 21.58 -0.10
CA ALA A 234 7.67 22.82 -0.70
C ALA A 234 6.21 23.11 -0.31
N ARG A 235 5.33 22.10 -0.34
CA ARG A 235 3.93 22.23 0.12
C ARG A 235 3.86 22.61 1.60
N LYS A 236 4.64 21.95 2.46
CA LYS A 236 4.71 22.26 3.90
C LYS A 236 5.23 23.68 4.16
N ALA A 237 6.23 24.14 3.40
CA ALA A 237 6.75 25.51 3.48
C ALA A 237 5.70 26.55 3.03
N ALA A 238 4.94 26.26 1.96
CA ALA A 238 3.86 27.11 1.49
C ALA A 238 2.73 27.22 2.52
N ASP A 239 2.32 26.11 3.13
CA ASP A 239 1.30 26.12 4.19
C ASP A 239 1.77 26.86 5.45
N ALA A 240 3.04 26.71 5.82
CA ALA A 240 3.64 27.48 6.93
C ALA A 240 3.66 28.98 6.64
N ALA A 241 4.05 29.38 5.43
CA ALA A 241 4.05 30.78 5.00
C ALA A 241 2.61 31.36 4.99
N ARG A 242 1.62 30.56 4.59
CA ARG A 242 0.21 30.98 4.61
C ARG A 242 -0.28 31.22 6.04
N ARG A 243 0.04 30.33 6.98
CA ARG A 243 -0.27 30.51 8.41
C ARG A 243 0.40 31.75 8.99
N GLU A 244 1.68 31.98 8.68
CA GLU A 244 2.40 33.18 9.15
C GLU A 244 1.78 34.48 8.59
N ALA A 245 1.33 34.46 7.33
CA ALA A 245 0.62 35.58 6.72
C ALA A 245 -0.76 35.81 7.37
N GLU A 246 -1.52 34.75 7.63
CA GLU A 246 -2.80 34.80 8.34
C GLU A 246 -2.61 35.38 9.76
N GLU A 247 -1.59 34.94 10.50
CA GLU A 247 -1.27 35.45 11.83
C GLU A 247 -0.86 36.93 11.81
N LYS A 248 -0.02 37.35 10.85
CA LYS A 248 0.32 38.77 10.66
C LYS A 248 -0.92 39.61 10.33
N MET A 249 -1.82 39.09 9.51
CA MET A 249 -3.07 39.77 9.18
C MET A 249 -3.95 39.92 10.42
N GLN A 250 -4.13 38.85 11.20
CA GLN A 250 -4.89 38.89 12.45
C GLN A 250 -4.30 39.89 13.47
N ASN A 251 -2.98 39.89 13.65
CA ASN A 251 -2.30 40.84 14.53
C ASN A 251 -2.47 42.29 14.05
N THR A 252 -2.44 42.52 12.74
CA THR A 252 -2.68 43.84 12.16
C THR A 252 -4.11 44.30 12.42
N LEU A 253 -5.09 43.42 12.19
CA LEU A 253 -6.51 43.69 12.47
C LEU A 253 -6.75 43.97 13.96
N ARG A 254 -6.14 43.19 14.85
CA ARG A 254 -6.22 43.40 16.30
C ARG A 254 -5.65 44.76 16.71
N ASN A 255 -4.50 45.15 16.15
CA ASN A 255 -3.89 46.46 16.42
C ASN A 255 -4.75 47.63 15.92
N VAL A 256 -5.38 47.48 14.74
CA VAL A 256 -6.32 48.48 14.22
C VAL A 256 -7.55 48.56 15.12
N GLY A 257 -8.12 47.43 15.53
CA GLY A 257 -9.24 47.36 16.47
C GLY A 257 -8.93 48.04 17.81
N HIS A 258 -7.75 47.79 18.39
CA HIS A 258 -7.32 48.47 19.61
C HIS A 258 -7.22 50.00 19.45
N LYS A 259 -6.64 50.49 18.35
CA LYS A 259 -6.54 51.94 18.08
C LYS A 259 -7.91 52.59 17.85
N PHE A 260 -8.81 51.89 17.16
CA PHE A 260 -10.17 52.36 16.93
C PHE A 260 -10.94 52.45 18.24
N ASN A 261 -10.93 51.37 19.04
CA ASN A 261 -11.58 51.33 20.34
C ASN A 261 -11.04 52.41 21.29
N SER A 262 -9.73 52.65 21.34
CA SER A 262 -9.16 53.69 22.20
C SER A 262 -9.55 55.10 21.78
N THR A 263 -9.61 55.36 20.47
CA THR A 263 -10.03 56.67 19.92
C THR A 263 -11.50 56.93 20.23
N LEU A 264 -12.37 55.93 20.03
CA LEU A 264 -13.79 56.05 20.36
C LEU A 264 -14.03 56.21 21.87
N GLN A 265 -13.28 55.50 22.72
CA GLN A 265 -13.36 55.69 24.16
C GLN A 265 -12.96 57.11 24.57
N SER A 266 -11.90 57.66 23.99
CA SER A 266 -11.49 59.04 24.24
C SER A 266 -12.57 60.04 23.79
N TRP A 267 -13.18 59.82 22.63
CA TRP A 267 -14.26 60.66 22.13
C TRP A 267 -15.51 60.61 23.03
N HIS A 268 -15.91 59.40 23.46
CA HIS A 268 -17.00 59.19 24.40
C HIS A 268 -16.75 59.92 25.73
N GLN A 269 -15.55 59.80 26.31
CA GLN A 269 -15.18 60.54 27.52
C GLN A 269 -15.25 62.06 27.33
N SER A 270 -14.81 62.56 26.18
CA SER A 270 -14.85 64.00 25.87
C SER A 270 -16.29 64.53 25.77
N LEU A 271 -17.23 63.77 25.21
CA LEU A 271 -18.63 64.19 25.07
C LEU A 271 -19.38 64.16 26.40
N MET A 272 -19.09 63.17 27.24
CA MET A 272 -19.61 63.13 28.62
C MET A 272 -19.16 64.35 29.44
N GLN A 273 -17.95 64.88 29.21
CA GLN A 273 -17.47 66.11 29.86
C GLN A 273 -18.21 67.38 29.41
N VAL A 274 -18.79 67.38 28.20
CA VAL A 274 -19.57 68.50 27.66
C VAL A 274 -21.07 68.38 27.99
N GLY A 275 -21.46 67.35 28.75
CA GLY A 275 -22.83 67.15 29.23
C GLY A 275 -23.79 66.56 28.19
N VAL A 276 -23.26 65.91 27.14
CA VAL A 276 -24.06 65.18 26.16
C VAL A 276 -24.26 63.75 26.66
N ASP A 277 -25.50 63.35 26.90
CA ASP A 277 -25.85 62.02 27.42
C ASP A 277 -25.85 61.00 26.26
N ILE A 278 -24.85 60.10 26.23
CA ILE A 278 -24.61 59.14 25.14
C ILE A 278 -24.62 57.72 25.73
N PRO A 279 -25.29 56.75 25.08
CA PRO A 279 -25.30 55.36 25.55
C PRO A 279 -23.88 54.76 25.61
N PRO A 280 -23.65 53.79 26.51
CA PRO A 280 -22.35 53.16 26.70
C PRO A 280 -21.89 52.41 25.45
N PHE A 281 -20.59 52.52 25.14
CA PHE A 281 -19.97 51.90 23.98
C PHE A 281 -19.51 50.44 24.26
N THR A 282 -19.79 49.54 23.32
CA THR A 282 -19.25 48.16 23.29
C THR A 282 -18.02 48.09 22.39
N PRO A 283 -16.85 47.65 22.90
CA PRO A 283 -15.63 47.53 22.10
C PRO A 283 -15.77 46.53 20.96
N PHE A 284 -15.19 46.84 19.81
CA PHE A 284 -15.05 45.87 18.72
C PHE A 284 -14.09 44.76 19.15
N SER A 285 -14.55 43.50 19.12
CA SER A 285 -13.76 42.30 19.39
C SER A 285 -13.83 41.34 18.20
N LEU A 286 -12.68 40.81 17.78
CA LEU A 286 -12.56 39.93 16.61
C LEU A 286 -12.91 38.46 16.93
N GLU A 287 -13.32 38.16 18.17
CA GLU A 287 -13.62 36.79 18.64
C GLU A 287 -15.07 36.36 18.39
N ASP A 288 -15.99 37.30 18.11
CA ASP A 288 -17.41 36.99 17.82
C ASP A 288 -17.67 36.88 16.31
N GLY A 289 -17.15 35.79 15.71
CA GLY A 289 -17.68 35.28 14.44
C GLY A 289 -19.01 34.56 14.68
N GLY A 290 -20.09 35.32 14.90
CA GLY A 290 -21.42 34.78 15.09
C GLY A 290 -21.87 33.95 13.88
N GLU A 291 -22.30 32.71 14.17
CA GLU A 291 -23.06 31.85 13.27
C GLU A 291 -24.24 32.64 12.70
N HIS A 292 -24.22 32.89 11.39
CA HIS A 292 -25.35 33.53 10.72
C HIS A 292 -26.42 32.45 10.49
N GLU A 293 -27.44 32.42 11.35
CA GLU A 293 -28.66 31.66 11.12
C GLU A 293 -29.37 32.18 9.86
N ASP A 294 -29.75 31.22 9.02
CA ASP A 294 -30.52 31.35 7.79
C ASP A 294 -31.95 31.84 8.14
N ALA A 295 -32.27 33.09 7.81
CA ALA A 295 -33.62 33.66 7.98
C ALA A 295 -34.31 33.80 6.62
N THR A 296 -35.00 32.72 6.26
CA THR A 296 -36.19 32.59 5.41
C THR A 296 -36.86 33.90 4.97
N ILE A 297 -36.92 34.11 3.65
CA ILE A 297 -37.77 35.10 2.98
C ILE A 297 -39.21 34.57 3.01
N MET A 298 -40.15 35.34 3.59
CA MET A 298 -41.58 35.21 3.31
C MET A 298 -41.99 36.39 2.42
N ASP A 299 -42.43 36.07 1.21
CA ASP A 299 -42.97 36.99 0.21
C ASP A 299 -44.39 37.45 0.58
N ASP A 300 -44.66 38.74 0.37
CA ASP A 300 -45.98 39.30 0.04
C ASP A 300 -46.14 39.36 -1.48
#